data_AF-A0AA37W1J0-F1
#
_entry.id   AF-A0AA37W1J0-F1
#
_cell.length_a   1.000
_cell.length_b   1.000
_cell.length_c   1.000
_cell.angle_alpha   90.00
_cell.angle_beta   90.00
_cell.angle_gamma   90.00
#
_symmetry.space_group_name_H-M   'P 1'
#
loop_
_entity.id
_entity.type
_entity.pdbx_description
1 polymer ?
#
loop_
_entity_poly.entity_id
_entity_poly.type
_entity_poly.pdbx_seq_one_letter_code
_entity_poly.pdbx_strand_id
1 'polypeptide(L)'
;MRYYSTAAVLLCGLLAGCGGEETIENPLQPTPEELEVSPNNFLQYVNRGLYDPQVFATTIDSAGYAEAYYKVVDADGSRTTFPGWQQANGFNEATDVINASFRDVNDLGYGRDMFAWKWQHLDANGMECTNTSFFVVNYVVEVIDGDASAYGPLNLDALIAQDKDFHFGTNAIEFSPIDMNDCSSRKILKFFTFSPSGDQQRLVKVNLDGRGEKYMPTTCIICHGGYAYPPLPNGEFDPVTLHSPQFVMLQPDTFQYSDMSNYTYADQAPNIQAINQLVYDSYVEAGQYQDIGSWNNEFAKERIEAAYQVKTNDEGSPVFSAYCPDCIPSGWQQNDTRPEGVERLYTQVLKPHCLGCHSLLGTNAAQERDKNIITFSSYEAFATYASGLNVELLTDYIFKRGVMPASLISNDSFWNSPEQKAGLLASFIKEFDVISPQGEITTPGSAFARPGGDRRQPSPVQLDGRASYFSTGYQWQITSSDPSASLQNADTATPTLTADDGAEVELQLVTSNSTGNSEPQRFTVTIDNSAAIPTSFQQIYDEVLNEGQRCTVCHQSNYASNMPVYYLVEGERQLSDVYRSVLARVDLVEPENSLLLRKPSNAPLHGGEEVLPIDSEEYQKVLRWIRAGAPQ
;
A
#
# COMPACT_ATOMS: atom_id res chain seq x y z
N MET A 1 3.75 -70.79 -34.29
CA MET A 1 2.27 -70.66 -34.32
C MET A 1 2.00 -69.24 -33.82
N ARG A 2 1.58 -68.23 -34.59
CA ARG A 2 0.69 -68.16 -35.79
C ARG A 2 -0.68 -68.80 -35.52
N TYR A 3 -1.67 -68.01 -35.14
CA TYR A 3 -2.75 -67.36 -35.93
C TYR A 3 -3.22 -66.14 -35.09
N TYR A 4 -3.48 -64.90 -35.53
CA TYR A 4 -3.76 -64.23 -36.82
C TYR A 4 -5.08 -64.59 -37.54
N SER A 5 -6.09 -63.73 -37.33
CA SER A 5 -6.90 -63.00 -38.34
C SER A 5 -7.81 -61.98 -37.61
N THR A 6 -7.89 -60.67 -37.90
CA THR A 6 -8.25 -59.90 -39.12
C THR A 6 -9.72 -60.07 -39.54
N ALA A 7 -10.52 -59.04 -39.84
CA ALA A 7 -10.36 -57.57 -39.86
C ALA A 7 -11.69 -56.91 -39.36
N ALA A 8 -12.19 -55.68 -39.65
CA ALA A 8 -11.92 -54.54 -40.55
C ALA A 8 -12.77 -53.31 -40.07
N VAL A 9 -12.78 -52.11 -40.66
CA VAL A 9 -11.73 -51.10 -41.01
C VAL A 9 -12.46 -49.80 -41.51
N LEU A 10 -11.79 -48.63 -41.59
CA LEU A 10 -12.29 -47.26 -42.00
C LEU A 10 -12.97 -46.43 -40.88
N LEU A 11 -12.74 -45.10 -40.74
CA LEU A 11 -11.75 -44.17 -41.36
C LEU A 11 -11.50 -42.91 -40.49
N CYS A 12 -10.30 -42.30 -40.68
CA CYS A 12 -9.68 -41.05 -40.18
C CYS A 12 -8.89 -41.21 -38.87
N GLY A 13 -7.64 -40.73 -38.67
CA GLY A 13 -6.79 -39.78 -39.42
C GLY A 13 -6.65 -38.45 -38.64
N LEU A 14 -5.48 -37.91 -38.26
CA LEU A 14 -4.06 -38.33 -38.29
C LEU A 14 -3.22 -37.36 -37.39
N LEU A 15 -2.17 -37.84 -36.72
CA LEU A 15 -0.98 -37.11 -36.18
C LEU A 15 -1.09 -36.08 -35.00
N ALA A 16 -0.43 -36.47 -33.90
CA ALA A 16 0.55 -35.71 -33.08
C ALA A 16 0.24 -34.31 -32.48
N GLY A 17 0.32 -34.24 -31.15
CA GLY A 17 0.50 -33.03 -30.33
C GLY A 17 1.10 -33.39 -28.96
N CYS A 18 1.88 -32.48 -28.35
CA CYS A 18 2.48 -32.65 -27.01
C CYS A 18 1.70 -31.88 -25.95
N GLY A 19 1.84 -32.27 -24.68
CA GLY A 19 1.37 -31.50 -23.53
C GLY A 19 -0.13 -31.64 -23.27
N GLY A 20 -0.48 -32.34 -22.18
CA GLY A 20 -1.78 -32.15 -21.54
C GLY A 20 -1.65 -30.99 -20.56
N GLU A 21 -2.38 -29.90 -20.80
CA GLU A 21 -2.45 -28.77 -19.88
C GLU A 21 -3.21 -29.20 -18.62
N GLU A 22 -2.62 -29.01 -17.43
CA GLU A 22 -3.42 -28.93 -16.21
C GLU A 22 -4.11 -27.57 -16.22
N THR A 23 -5.40 -27.58 -16.57
CA THR A 23 -6.25 -26.39 -16.50
C THR A 23 -6.41 -25.98 -15.05
N ILE A 24 -5.60 -25.00 -14.63
CA ILE A 24 -5.81 -24.28 -13.38
C ILE A 24 -7.10 -23.48 -13.56
N GLU A 25 -8.23 -24.06 -13.16
CA GLU A 25 -9.48 -23.33 -12.97
C GLU A 25 -9.26 -22.35 -11.80
N ASN A 26 -8.85 -21.14 -12.16
CA ASN A 26 -8.55 -20.07 -11.21
C ASN A 26 -9.83 -19.67 -10.48
N PRO A 27 -9.97 -19.90 -9.16
CA PRO A 27 -11.20 -19.62 -8.44
C PRO A 27 -11.37 -18.11 -8.26
N LEU A 28 -12.10 -17.48 -9.19
CA LEU A 28 -12.61 -16.11 -9.10
C LEU A 28 -11.60 -15.07 -8.57
N GLN A 29 -10.42 -14.99 -9.18
CA GLN A 29 -9.72 -13.71 -9.20
C GLN A 29 -10.53 -12.74 -10.06
N PRO A 30 -10.97 -11.57 -9.54
CA PRO A 30 -11.66 -10.58 -10.35
C PRO A 30 -10.71 -10.10 -11.45
N THR A 31 -11.23 -9.89 -12.66
CA THR A 31 -10.40 -9.38 -13.75
C THR A 31 -9.96 -7.94 -13.45
N PRO A 32 -8.90 -7.41 -14.09
CA PRO A 32 -8.54 -5.99 -13.96
C PRO A 32 -9.72 -5.06 -14.30
N GLU A 33 -10.53 -5.45 -15.30
CA GLU A 33 -11.76 -4.79 -15.75
C GLU A 33 -12.88 -4.81 -14.69
N GLU A 34 -12.88 -5.79 -13.79
CA GLU A 34 -13.85 -5.91 -12.67
C GLU A 34 -13.39 -5.11 -11.44
N LEU A 35 -12.07 -4.95 -11.25
CA LEU A 35 -11.45 -4.10 -10.22
C LEU A 35 -11.56 -2.60 -10.53
N GLU A 36 -11.50 -2.19 -11.80
CA GLU A 36 -11.65 -0.78 -12.19
C GLU A 36 -13.10 -0.27 -12.06
N VAL A 37 -14.09 -1.17 -12.03
CA VAL A 37 -15.53 -0.85 -12.08
C VAL A 37 -16.23 -0.93 -10.71
N SER A 38 -15.61 -1.53 -9.70
CA SER A 38 -16.18 -1.67 -8.35
C SER A 38 -15.62 -0.64 -7.34
N PRO A 39 -16.44 0.05 -6.52
CA PRO A 39 -15.95 0.92 -5.44
C PRO A 39 -15.28 0.15 -4.28
N ASN A 40 -15.23 -1.18 -4.33
CA ASN A 40 -14.66 -2.06 -3.30
C ASN A 40 -13.13 -2.15 -3.35
N ASN A 41 -12.44 -1.02 -3.55
CA ASN A 41 -11.01 -0.96 -3.90
C ASN A 41 -10.05 -0.73 -2.71
N PHE A 42 -10.48 -1.09 -1.51
CA PHE A 42 -9.64 -1.16 -0.31
C PHE A 42 -8.62 -2.33 -0.40
N LEU A 43 -7.59 -2.32 0.45
CA LEU A 43 -6.42 -3.23 0.49
C LEU A 43 -5.67 -3.43 -0.84
N GLN A 44 -6.07 -2.75 -1.92
CA GLN A 44 -5.22 -2.53 -3.06
C GLN A 44 -3.95 -1.80 -2.63
N TYR A 45 -2.80 -2.22 -3.14
CA TYR A 45 -1.54 -1.55 -2.84
C TYR A 45 -1.67 -0.06 -3.19
N VAL A 46 -1.52 0.83 -2.19
CA VAL A 46 -1.71 2.28 -2.39
C VAL A 46 -0.67 2.86 -3.37
N ASN A 47 0.38 2.10 -3.67
CA ASN A 47 1.36 2.37 -4.73
C ASN A 47 0.89 1.92 -6.14
N ARG A 48 -0.36 1.48 -6.35
CA ARG A 48 -0.90 1.11 -7.68
C ARG A 48 -0.94 2.28 -8.67
N GLY A 49 -1.00 3.52 -8.17
CA GLY A 49 -0.83 4.73 -8.99
C GLY A 49 0.63 5.19 -9.13
N LEU A 50 1.61 4.31 -8.92
CA LEU A 50 3.04 4.64 -9.06
C LEU A 50 3.78 3.69 -10.01
N TYR A 51 3.20 2.53 -10.35
CA TYR A 51 3.84 1.43 -11.08
C TYR A 51 2.88 0.72 -12.03
N ASP A 52 3.38 0.14 -13.12
CA ASP A 52 2.65 -0.85 -13.94
C ASP A 52 1.97 -1.91 -13.04
N PRO A 53 0.61 -1.97 -12.99
CA PRO A 53 -0.11 -2.88 -12.12
C PRO A 53 0.08 -4.37 -12.43
N GLN A 54 0.56 -4.72 -13.62
CA GLN A 54 0.84 -6.11 -14.01
C GLN A 54 2.32 -6.46 -13.76
N VAL A 55 3.25 -5.62 -14.24
CA VAL A 55 4.69 -5.91 -14.13
C VAL A 55 5.23 -5.70 -12.71
N PHE A 56 4.78 -4.68 -11.98
CA PHE A 56 5.31 -4.44 -10.63
C PHE A 56 4.64 -5.32 -9.58
N ALA A 57 3.31 -5.50 -9.63
CA ALA A 57 2.62 -6.39 -8.71
C ALA A 57 3.21 -7.81 -8.78
N THR A 58 3.44 -8.36 -9.98
CA THR A 58 4.07 -9.69 -10.13
C THR A 58 5.51 -9.78 -9.57
N THR A 59 6.18 -8.66 -9.26
CA THR A 59 7.50 -8.68 -8.58
C THR A 59 7.43 -8.66 -7.05
N ILE A 60 6.41 -8.07 -6.43
CA ILE A 60 6.26 -7.98 -4.95
C ILE A 60 5.04 -8.74 -4.40
N ASP A 61 4.20 -9.28 -5.27
CA ASP A 61 2.99 -10.05 -4.98
C ASP A 61 3.05 -11.36 -5.79
N SER A 62 4.07 -12.19 -5.51
CA SER A 62 4.27 -13.47 -6.16
C SER A 62 4.98 -14.50 -5.27
N ALA A 63 4.85 -15.78 -5.64
CA ALA A 63 5.47 -16.88 -4.91
C ALA A 63 7.00 -16.74 -4.79
N GLY A 64 7.67 -16.26 -5.85
CA GLY A 64 9.10 -16.00 -5.82
C GLY A 64 9.51 -14.92 -4.81
N TYR A 65 8.68 -13.88 -4.64
CA TYR A 65 8.89 -12.84 -3.63
C TYR A 65 8.74 -13.39 -2.20
N ALA A 66 7.67 -14.16 -1.96
CA ALA A 66 7.42 -14.80 -0.67
C ALA A 66 8.49 -15.84 -0.30
N GLU A 67 8.98 -16.62 -1.27
CA GLU A 67 10.11 -17.52 -1.06
C GLU A 67 11.42 -16.77 -0.76
N ALA A 68 11.70 -15.68 -1.49
CA ALA A 68 12.88 -14.86 -1.25
C ALA A 68 12.83 -14.21 0.14
N TYR A 69 11.65 -13.74 0.56
CA TYR A 69 11.40 -13.24 1.90
C TYR A 69 11.67 -14.29 2.98
N TYR A 70 11.09 -15.49 2.87
CA TYR A 70 11.27 -16.53 3.88
C TYR A 70 12.70 -17.08 3.94
N LYS A 71 13.48 -17.02 2.84
CA LYS A 71 14.94 -17.28 2.86
C LYS A 71 15.72 -16.27 3.71
N VAL A 72 15.21 -15.06 3.92
CA VAL A 72 15.81 -14.03 4.80
C VAL A 72 15.32 -14.17 6.24
N VAL A 73 14.02 -14.29 6.48
CA VAL A 73 13.46 -14.24 7.86
C VAL A 73 13.35 -15.59 8.58
N ASP A 74 13.53 -16.71 7.86
CA ASP A 74 13.45 -18.09 8.39
C ASP A 74 14.43 -19.01 7.64
N ALA A 75 15.70 -18.60 7.55
CA ALA A 75 16.73 -19.28 6.77
C ALA A 75 17.01 -20.74 7.19
N ASP A 76 16.65 -21.13 8.43
CA ASP A 76 16.79 -22.50 8.95
C ASP A 76 15.54 -23.37 8.77
N GLY A 77 14.41 -22.79 8.33
CA GLY A 77 13.13 -23.49 8.19
C GLY A 77 12.41 -23.77 9.52
N SER A 78 12.84 -23.19 10.65
CA SER A 78 12.27 -23.47 11.98
C SER A 78 10.79 -23.05 12.12
N ARG A 79 10.36 -22.02 11.39
CA ARG A 79 9.02 -21.42 11.49
C ARG A 79 8.07 -21.90 10.39
N THR A 80 8.29 -23.08 9.80
CA THR A 80 7.43 -23.64 8.74
C THR A 80 6.06 -24.12 9.23
N THR A 81 5.86 -24.26 10.54
CA THR A 81 4.56 -24.56 11.18
C THR A 81 4.34 -23.64 12.37
N PHE A 82 3.08 -23.42 12.77
CA PHE A 82 2.77 -22.58 13.93
C PHE A 82 3.40 -23.12 15.24
N PRO A 83 3.38 -24.43 15.56
CA PRO A 83 4.09 -24.95 16.73
C PRO A 83 5.63 -24.75 16.65
N GLY A 84 6.21 -24.82 15.45
CA GLY A 84 7.62 -24.50 15.22
C GLY A 84 7.93 -23.02 15.48
N TRP A 85 7.06 -22.12 15.02
CA TRP A 85 7.15 -20.69 15.31
C TRP A 85 6.97 -20.39 16.80
N GLN A 86 6.02 -21.03 17.49
CA GLN A 86 5.83 -20.91 18.95
C GLN A 86 7.08 -21.37 19.72
N GLN A 87 7.70 -22.48 19.30
CA GLN A 87 8.96 -22.95 19.88
C GLN A 87 10.10 -21.96 19.62
N ALA A 88 10.25 -21.47 18.39
CA ALA A 88 11.26 -20.49 18.01
C ALA A 88 11.09 -19.11 18.66
N ASN A 89 9.92 -18.85 19.27
CA ASN A 89 9.56 -17.62 19.99
C ASN A 89 9.31 -17.85 21.49
N GLY A 90 9.81 -18.95 22.06
CA GLY A 90 9.79 -19.19 23.51
C GLY A 90 8.40 -19.36 24.15
N PHE A 91 7.31 -19.47 23.37
CA PHE A 91 5.96 -19.61 23.91
C PHE A 91 5.75 -20.92 24.69
N ASN A 92 6.51 -21.96 24.37
CA ASN A 92 6.45 -23.26 25.06
C ASN A 92 6.96 -23.21 26.51
N GLU A 93 7.69 -22.15 26.89
CA GLU A 93 8.23 -21.93 28.23
C GLU A 93 7.61 -20.70 28.93
N ALA A 94 6.62 -20.08 28.29
CA ALA A 94 6.02 -18.83 28.75
C ALA A 94 5.09 -19.02 29.96
N THR A 95 5.35 -18.28 31.03
CA THR A 95 4.53 -18.29 32.26
C THR A 95 3.42 -17.23 32.25
N ASP A 96 3.66 -16.10 31.58
CA ASP A 96 2.86 -14.87 31.70
C ASP A 96 2.53 -14.29 30.30
N VAL A 97 1.97 -15.13 29.42
CA VAL A 97 1.47 -14.70 28.10
C VAL A 97 0.28 -13.77 28.28
N ILE A 98 0.35 -12.57 27.71
CA ILE A 98 -0.76 -11.63 27.68
C ILE A 98 -1.75 -12.10 26.60
N ASN A 99 -3.03 -12.25 26.94
CA ASN A 99 -4.09 -12.63 25.99
C ASN A 99 -5.14 -11.51 25.89
N ALA A 100 -5.50 -11.13 24.66
CA ALA A 100 -6.57 -10.18 24.38
C ALA A 100 -7.55 -10.74 23.34
N SER A 101 -8.83 -10.83 23.69
CA SER A 101 -9.88 -11.48 22.93
C SER A 101 -11.00 -10.48 22.62
N PHE A 102 -11.17 -10.11 21.35
CA PHE A 102 -12.10 -9.05 20.90
C PHE A 102 -12.53 -9.26 19.43
N ARG A 103 -13.57 -8.57 18.97
CA ARG A 103 -13.86 -8.42 17.53
C ARG A 103 -13.37 -7.06 17.03
N ASP A 104 -12.57 -7.08 15.99
CA ASP A 104 -12.05 -5.87 15.34
C ASP A 104 -13.15 -5.24 14.47
N VAL A 105 -13.54 -3.99 14.73
CA VAL A 105 -14.59 -3.29 13.94
C VAL A 105 -14.07 -2.12 13.11
N ASN A 106 -12.75 -2.02 12.94
CA ASN A 106 -12.11 -1.03 12.07
C ASN A 106 -11.35 -1.65 10.89
N ASP A 107 -10.87 -2.89 11.00
CA ASP A 107 -10.19 -3.61 9.91
C ASP A 107 -11.13 -4.61 9.20
N LEU A 108 -10.92 -5.92 9.41
CA LEU A 108 -11.56 -7.03 8.69
C LEU A 108 -12.62 -7.77 9.52
N GLY A 109 -13.20 -7.16 10.56
CA GLY A 109 -14.39 -7.71 11.24
C GLY A 109 -14.21 -9.01 12.03
N TYR A 110 -13.01 -9.58 12.05
CA TYR A 110 -12.72 -10.88 12.66
C TYR A 110 -12.83 -10.85 14.18
N GLY A 111 -13.22 -12.00 14.75
CA GLY A 111 -12.89 -12.32 16.13
C GLY A 111 -11.39 -12.60 16.19
N ARG A 112 -10.66 -11.83 16.99
CA ARG A 112 -9.21 -11.95 17.17
C ARG A 112 -8.91 -12.40 18.60
N ASP A 113 -8.41 -13.62 18.75
CA ASP A 113 -7.84 -14.11 20.01
C ASP A 113 -6.32 -13.93 19.92
N MET A 114 -5.85 -12.79 20.45
CA MET A 114 -4.47 -12.33 20.35
C MET A 114 -3.67 -12.74 21.59
N PHE A 115 -2.42 -13.15 21.37
CA PHE A 115 -1.48 -13.57 22.39
C PHE A 115 -0.16 -12.82 22.18
N ALA A 116 0.42 -12.29 23.25
CA ALA A 116 1.65 -11.51 23.21
C ALA A 116 2.63 -11.96 24.29
N TRP A 117 3.90 -12.08 23.91
CA TRP A 117 4.97 -12.56 24.77
C TRP A 117 6.25 -11.74 24.53
N LYS A 118 6.99 -11.46 25.62
CA LYS A 118 8.30 -10.80 25.61
C LYS A 118 9.30 -11.77 26.25
N TRP A 119 10.30 -12.21 25.50
CA TRP A 119 11.16 -13.32 25.90
C TRP A 119 12.64 -13.01 25.68
N GLN A 120 13.50 -13.59 26.51
CA GLN A 120 14.94 -13.37 26.46
C GLN A 120 15.66 -14.61 25.94
N HIS A 121 16.69 -14.42 25.11
CA HIS A 121 17.54 -15.50 24.63
C HIS A 121 19.01 -15.09 24.57
N LEU A 122 19.89 -16.08 24.51
CA LEU A 122 21.31 -15.90 24.25
C LEU A 122 21.62 -16.24 22.80
N ASP A 123 22.41 -15.40 22.14
CA ASP A 123 22.93 -15.67 20.80
C ASP A 123 24.09 -16.69 20.80
N ALA A 124 24.66 -16.97 19.61
CA ALA A 124 25.76 -17.93 19.47
C ALA A 124 27.06 -17.53 20.19
N ASN A 125 27.18 -16.26 20.58
CA ASN A 125 28.32 -15.70 21.32
C ASN A 125 28.05 -15.58 22.83
N GLY A 126 26.81 -15.82 23.27
CA GLY A 126 26.35 -15.61 24.64
C GLY A 126 25.95 -14.16 24.96
N MET A 127 25.65 -13.33 23.94
CA MET A 127 25.01 -12.03 24.14
C MET A 127 23.52 -12.24 24.40
N GLU A 128 22.98 -11.57 25.42
CA GLU A 128 21.54 -11.59 25.72
C GLU A 128 20.79 -10.53 24.92
N CYS A 129 19.67 -10.90 24.31
CA CYS A 129 18.69 -9.94 23.82
C CYS A 129 17.26 -10.39 24.08
N THR A 130 16.32 -9.44 24.00
CA THR A 130 14.91 -9.63 24.32
C THR A 130 14.05 -9.40 23.09
N ASN A 131 13.21 -10.36 22.71
CA ASN A 131 12.31 -10.28 21.56
C ASN A 131 10.86 -10.06 22.00
N THR A 132 10.07 -9.45 21.13
CA THR A 132 8.62 -9.26 21.34
C THR A 132 7.87 -9.98 20.22
N SER A 133 7.02 -10.94 20.57
CA SER A 133 6.36 -11.82 19.60
C SER A 133 4.87 -11.94 19.90
N PHE A 134 4.02 -11.67 18.90
CA PHE A 134 2.56 -11.78 18.99
C PHE A 134 2.02 -12.82 18.00
N PHE A 135 0.91 -13.47 18.34
CA PHE A 135 0.10 -14.20 17.36
C PHE A 135 -1.40 -13.93 17.58
N VAL A 136 -2.20 -14.13 16.53
CA VAL A 136 -3.65 -13.96 16.53
C VAL A 136 -4.29 -15.16 15.86
N VAL A 137 -5.18 -15.84 16.60
CA VAL A 137 -6.13 -16.80 16.03
C VAL A 137 -7.33 -15.99 15.53
N ASN A 138 -7.61 -16.03 14.22
CA ASN A 138 -8.68 -15.24 13.60
C ASN A 138 -9.90 -16.12 13.30
N TYR A 139 -11.08 -15.65 13.68
CA TYR A 139 -12.37 -16.33 13.47
C TYR A 139 -13.26 -15.50 12.53
N VAL A 140 -13.87 -16.16 11.54
CA VAL A 140 -14.84 -15.57 10.60
C VAL A 140 -16.00 -16.54 10.34
N VAL A 141 -17.21 -16.00 10.36
CA VAL A 141 -18.45 -16.72 10.06
C VAL A 141 -18.91 -16.32 8.66
N GLU A 142 -18.22 -16.86 7.66
CA GLU A 142 -18.52 -16.59 6.25
C GLU A 142 -19.77 -17.37 5.81
N VAL A 143 -20.81 -16.63 5.43
CA VAL A 143 -22.12 -17.19 5.02
C VAL A 143 -22.19 -17.35 3.49
N ILE A 144 -21.45 -16.51 2.76
CA ILE A 144 -21.26 -16.51 1.31
C ILE A 144 -19.85 -15.99 1.04
N ASP A 145 -19.06 -16.74 0.25
CA ASP A 145 -17.68 -16.40 -0.12
C ASP A 145 -17.55 -14.94 -0.62
N GLY A 146 -16.71 -14.14 0.02
CA GLY A 146 -16.37 -12.76 -0.36
C GLY A 146 -17.38 -11.68 0.07
N ASP A 147 -18.53 -12.06 0.64
CA ASP A 147 -19.56 -11.13 1.12
C ASP A 147 -19.07 -10.35 2.34
N ALA A 148 -19.20 -9.02 2.31
CA ALA A 148 -18.88 -8.15 3.43
C ALA A 148 -19.72 -8.45 4.70
N SER A 149 -20.87 -9.14 4.56
CA SER A 149 -21.67 -9.59 5.71
C SER A 149 -20.96 -10.64 6.60
N ALA A 150 -19.99 -11.38 6.05
CA ALA A 150 -19.11 -12.31 6.79
C ALA A 150 -18.32 -11.62 7.91
N TYR A 151 -18.10 -10.31 7.80
CA TYR A 151 -17.36 -9.51 8.76
C TYR A 151 -18.22 -9.01 9.94
N GLY A 152 -19.38 -9.64 10.18
CA GLY A 152 -20.37 -9.25 11.19
C GLY A 152 -20.10 -9.72 12.64
N PRO A 153 -21.00 -9.39 13.59
CA PRO A 153 -20.83 -9.68 15.02
C PRO A 153 -20.63 -11.16 15.39
N LEU A 154 -21.13 -12.10 14.57
CA LEU A 154 -21.03 -13.55 14.81
C LEU A 154 -19.57 -14.03 14.93
N ASN A 155 -18.61 -13.28 14.39
CA ASN A 155 -17.18 -13.58 14.50
C ASN A 155 -16.69 -13.51 15.95
N LEU A 156 -17.33 -12.70 16.80
CA LEU A 156 -17.09 -12.68 18.24
C LEU A 156 -17.66 -13.92 18.93
N ASP A 157 -18.86 -14.37 18.54
CA ASP A 157 -19.47 -15.57 19.10
C ASP A 157 -18.67 -16.83 18.75
N ALA A 158 -18.17 -16.93 17.52
CA ALA A 158 -17.27 -18.00 17.06
C ALA A 158 -15.94 -18.03 17.84
N LEU A 159 -15.35 -16.87 18.10
CA LEU A 159 -14.16 -16.74 18.96
C LEU A 159 -14.44 -17.21 20.39
N ILE A 160 -15.57 -16.83 20.98
CA ILE A 160 -15.90 -17.19 22.37
C ILE A 160 -16.23 -18.68 22.51
N ALA A 161 -16.78 -19.30 21.45
CA ALA A 161 -16.91 -20.74 21.34
C ALA A 161 -15.57 -21.46 21.05
N GLN A 162 -14.52 -20.73 20.65
CA GLN A 162 -13.28 -21.25 20.04
C GLN A 162 -13.58 -22.25 18.91
N ASP A 163 -14.55 -21.90 18.07
CA ASP A 163 -15.09 -22.81 17.06
C ASP A 163 -14.13 -22.96 15.88
N LYS A 164 -13.68 -24.20 15.67
CA LYS A 164 -12.66 -24.54 14.67
C LYS A 164 -13.21 -24.64 13.26
N ASP A 165 -14.52 -24.78 13.11
CA ASP A 165 -15.15 -24.72 11.79
C ASP A 165 -15.18 -23.28 11.25
N PHE A 166 -14.93 -22.28 12.10
CA PHE A 166 -14.82 -20.85 11.77
C PHE A 166 -13.41 -20.25 11.99
N HIS A 167 -12.40 -21.07 12.30
CA HIS A 167 -11.01 -20.62 12.37
C HIS A 167 -10.50 -20.35 10.95
N PHE A 168 -10.28 -19.08 10.61
CA PHE A 168 -9.79 -18.66 9.30
C PHE A 168 -8.31 -18.99 9.11
N GLY A 169 -7.49 -18.68 10.13
CA GLY A 169 -6.05 -18.86 10.10
C GLY A 169 -5.37 -18.13 11.26
N THR A 170 -4.09 -18.44 11.45
CA THR A 170 -3.29 -17.87 12.54
C THR A 170 -2.21 -16.97 11.96
N ASN A 171 -2.27 -15.67 12.27
CA ASN A 171 -1.25 -14.69 11.88
C ASN A 171 -0.29 -14.49 13.05
N ALA A 172 1.01 -14.48 12.79
CA ALA A 172 2.04 -14.29 13.82
C ALA A 172 3.12 -13.32 13.35
N ILE A 173 3.62 -12.52 14.29
CA ILE A 173 4.61 -11.48 14.06
C ILE A 173 5.63 -11.47 15.19
N GLU A 174 6.90 -11.33 14.85
CA GLU A 174 7.99 -11.20 15.82
C GLU A 174 8.86 -9.99 15.49
N PHE A 175 9.17 -9.19 16.50
CA PHE A 175 10.20 -8.16 16.46
C PHE A 175 11.46 -8.75 17.09
N SER A 176 12.34 -9.24 16.23
CA SER A 176 13.55 -9.99 16.59
C SER A 176 14.72 -9.62 15.66
N PRO A 177 15.98 -9.85 16.07
CA PRO A 177 17.16 -9.56 15.26
C PRO A 177 17.08 -10.27 13.90
N ILE A 178 17.52 -9.61 12.82
CA ILE A 178 17.44 -10.17 11.46
C ILE A 178 18.16 -11.53 11.36
N ASP A 179 19.33 -11.68 11.99
CA ASP A 179 19.91 -12.98 12.34
C ASP A 179 19.69 -13.25 13.84
N MET A 180 18.93 -14.31 14.15
CA MET A 180 18.66 -14.74 15.53
C MET A 180 19.93 -15.16 16.31
N ASN A 181 21.02 -15.45 15.60
CA ASN A 181 22.32 -15.87 16.16
C ASN A 181 23.30 -14.71 16.39
N ASP A 182 22.89 -13.48 16.05
CA ASP A 182 23.60 -12.23 16.33
C ASP A 182 22.63 -11.23 16.98
N CYS A 183 22.68 -11.16 18.32
CA CYS A 183 21.86 -10.22 19.10
C CYS A 183 22.23 -8.73 18.85
N SER A 184 23.32 -8.44 18.14
CA SER A 184 23.69 -7.08 17.72
C SER A 184 23.13 -6.70 16.33
N SER A 185 22.56 -7.65 15.59
CA SER A 185 21.95 -7.40 14.28
C SER A 185 20.63 -6.61 14.39
N ARG A 186 20.27 -5.85 13.34
CA ARG A 186 19.08 -4.98 13.33
C ARG A 186 17.81 -5.78 13.61
N LYS A 187 17.00 -5.34 14.58
CA LYS A 187 15.64 -5.87 14.78
C LYS A 187 14.68 -5.36 13.72
N ILE A 188 13.85 -6.28 13.26
CA ILE A 188 12.86 -6.08 12.19
C ILE A 188 11.56 -6.78 12.57
N LEU A 189 10.43 -6.35 12.02
CA LEU A 189 9.17 -7.08 12.16
C LEU A 189 9.08 -8.17 11.07
N LYS A 190 8.99 -9.43 11.49
CA LYS A 190 8.87 -10.61 10.63
C LYS A 190 7.43 -11.11 10.64
N PHE A 191 6.90 -11.56 9.49
CA PHE A 191 5.49 -11.85 9.26
C PHE A 191 5.26 -13.31 8.83
N PHE A 192 4.38 -13.99 9.55
CA PHE A 192 4.02 -15.39 9.31
C PHE A 192 2.50 -15.52 9.31
N THR A 193 1.96 -16.36 8.44
CA THR A 193 0.56 -16.75 8.44
C THR A 193 0.45 -18.26 8.22
N PHE A 194 -0.44 -18.91 8.95
CA PHE A 194 -0.53 -20.35 9.06
C PHE A 194 -1.95 -20.84 8.79
N SER A 195 -2.07 -21.97 8.09
CA SER A 195 -3.36 -22.62 7.79
C SER A 195 -4.12 -22.95 9.08
N PRO A 196 -5.47 -22.87 9.12
CA PRO A 196 -6.22 -23.11 10.36
C PRO A 196 -6.22 -24.58 10.82
N SER A 197 -5.92 -25.52 9.92
CA SER A 197 -6.03 -26.97 10.19
C SER A 197 -4.68 -27.70 10.24
N GLY A 198 -4.71 -28.92 10.80
CA GLY A 198 -3.55 -29.79 10.97
C GLY A 198 -2.52 -29.19 11.94
N ASP A 199 -1.23 -29.34 11.60
CA ASP A 199 -0.11 -28.72 12.34
C ASP A 199 0.03 -27.20 12.07
N GLN A 200 -0.96 -26.59 11.37
CA GLN A 200 -0.96 -25.19 10.93
C GLN A 200 0.30 -24.84 10.14
N GLN A 201 0.35 -25.27 8.88
CA GLN A 201 1.49 -25.09 7.98
C GLN A 201 1.60 -23.63 7.54
N ARG A 202 2.82 -23.11 7.39
CA ARG A 202 3.07 -21.74 6.90
C ARG A 202 2.60 -21.59 5.46
N LEU A 203 1.82 -20.55 5.20
CA LEU A 203 1.40 -20.16 3.86
C LEU A 203 2.36 -19.08 3.30
N VAL A 204 2.53 -19.08 1.98
CA VAL A 204 3.28 -18.04 1.25
C VAL A 204 2.39 -16.90 0.75
N LYS A 205 1.08 -17.05 0.92
CA LYS A 205 0.01 -16.15 0.48
C LYS A 205 -1.24 -16.34 1.34
N VAL A 206 -2.12 -15.35 1.38
CA VAL A 206 -3.39 -15.41 2.12
C VAL A 206 -4.44 -14.49 1.48
N ASN A 207 -5.71 -14.88 1.56
CA ASN A 207 -6.88 -14.12 1.10
C ASN A 207 -7.62 -13.48 2.29
N LEU A 208 -7.00 -12.48 2.95
CA LEU A 208 -7.52 -11.86 4.19
C LEU A 208 -8.84 -11.10 4.03
N ASP A 209 -9.26 -10.81 2.79
CA ASP A 209 -10.36 -9.90 2.48
C ASP A 209 -11.41 -10.50 1.53
N GLY A 210 -11.33 -11.81 1.26
CA GLY A 210 -12.19 -12.51 0.31
C GLY A 210 -12.02 -12.04 -1.14
N ARG A 211 -11.00 -11.23 -1.45
CA ARG A 211 -10.77 -10.57 -2.76
C ARG A 211 -9.52 -11.08 -3.47
N GLY A 212 -9.21 -12.34 -3.24
CA GLY A 212 -8.12 -13.06 -3.89
C GLY A 212 -6.82 -13.05 -3.07
N GLU A 213 -6.08 -14.14 -3.27
CA GLU A 213 -4.79 -14.43 -2.64
C GLU A 213 -3.74 -13.34 -2.88
N LYS A 214 -3.12 -12.87 -1.79
CA LYS A 214 -2.02 -11.89 -1.78
C LYS A 214 -0.80 -12.51 -1.12
N TYR A 215 0.38 -12.35 -1.72
CA TYR A 215 1.62 -12.99 -1.27
C TYR A 215 2.26 -12.26 -0.07
N MET A 216 2.96 -13.06 0.74
CA MET A 216 3.75 -12.57 1.88
C MET A 216 5.06 -11.93 1.39
N PRO A 217 5.62 -10.94 2.11
CA PRO A 217 5.09 -10.26 3.30
C PRO A 217 4.16 -9.08 2.97
N THR A 218 3.99 -8.75 1.69
CA THR A 218 3.42 -7.49 1.20
C THR A 218 1.99 -7.23 1.72
N THR A 219 1.19 -8.29 1.83
CA THR A 219 -0.17 -8.21 2.40
C THR A 219 -0.23 -7.85 3.90
N CYS A 220 0.87 -7.96 4.64
CA CYS A 220 0.96 -7.51 6.04
C CYS A 220 1.69 -6.17 6.16
N ILE A 221 2.74 -5.96 5.36
CA ILE A 221 3.57 -4.74 5.39
C ILE A 221 2.74 -3.47 5.21
N ILE A 222 1.71 -3.51 4.35
CA ILE A 222 0.80 -2.38 4.08
C ILE A 222 0.07 -1.86 5.33
N CYS A 223 -0.45 -2.76 6.18
CA CYS A 223 -1.12 -2.41 7.44
C CYS A 223 -0.13 -1.99 8.54
N HIS A 224 1.11 -2.50 8.45
CA HIS A 224 2.19 -2.30 9.42
C HIS A 224 3.12 -1.12 9.07
N GLY A 225 2.71 -0.22 8.16
CA GLY A 225 3.39 1.05 7.87
C GLY A 225 4.68 0.96 7.05
N GLY A 226 5.01 -0.21 6.50
CA GLY A 226 6.24 -0.40 5.72
C GLY A 226 6.06 -0.28 4.20
N TYR A 227 7.17 -0.31 3.48
CA TYR A 227 7.22 -0.23 2.02
C TYR A 227 7.90 -1.46 1.42
N ALA A 228 7.22 -2.16 0.51
CA ALA A 228 7.77 -3.29 -0.23
C ALA A 228 8.58 -2.84 -1.45
N TYR A 229 9.84 -3.29 -1.52
CA TYR A 229 10.73 -3.07 -2.67
C TYR A 229 10.83 -4.36 -3.50
N PRO A 230 10.97 -4.29 -4.84
CA PRO A 230 11.20 -5.47 -5.68
C PRO A 230 12.44 -6.27 -5.28
N PRO A 231 12.57 -7.54 -5.74
CA PRO A 231 13.81 -8.29 -5.64
C PRO A 231 15.01 -7.51 -6.20
N LEU A 232 16.16 -7.74 -5.57
CA LEU A 232 17.47 -7.33 -6.07
C LEU A 232 17.74 -7.94 -7.47
N PRO A 233 18.68 -7.41 -8.27
CA PRO A 233 18.85 -7.85 -9.66
C PRO A 233 19.13 -9.34 -9.88
N ASN A 234 19.66 -10.01 -8.85
CA ASN A 234 19.95 -11.45 -8.76
C ASN A 234 18.74 -12.32 -8.35
N GLY A 235 17.61 -11.72 -7.98
CA GLY A 235 16.41 -12.42 -7.50
C GLY A 235 16.32 -12.61 -5.98
N GLU A 236 17.25 -12.05 -5.20
CA GLU A 236 17.19 -12.04 -3.74
C GLU A 236 16.23 -10.95 -3.23
N PHE A 237 15.73 -11.10 -2.00
CA PHE A 237 14.83 -10.15 -1.38
C PHE A 237 15.59 -8.91 -0.87
N ASP A 238 15.11 -7.70 -1.16
CA ASP A 238 15.73 -6.45 -0.70
C ASP A 238 15.46 -6.22 0.80
N PRO A 239 16.49 -6.28 1.69
CA PRO A 239 16.32 -6.13 3.14
C PRO A 239 15.80 -4.76 3.57
N VAL A 240 15.90 -3.71 2.74
CA VAL A 240 15.37 -2.37 3.04
C VAL A 240 13.85 -2.41 3.29
N THR A 241 13.16 -3.35 2.64
CA THR A 241 11.74 -3.67 2.90
C THR A 241 11.43 -3.96 4.38
N LEU A 242 12.42 -4.45 5.15
CA LEU A 242 12.27 -4.87 6.54
C LEU A 242 12.60 -3.75 7.55
N HIS A 243 13.15 -2.63 7.08
CA HIS A 243 13.61 -1.53 7.95
C HIS A 243 12.49 -0.59 8.42
N SER A 244 11.33 -0.63 7.75
CA SER A 244 10.18 0.26 7.97
C SER A 244 8.98 -0.36 8.73
N PRO A 245 8.57 -1.64 8.54
CA PRO A 245 7.37 -2.16 9.18
C PRO A 245 7.45 -2.20 10.71
N GLN A 246 6.39 -1.78 11.39
CA GLN A 246 6.27 -1.72 12.85
C GLN A 246 5.02 -2.43 13.35
N PHE A 247 4.91 -2.70 14.65
CA PHE A 247 3.63 -3.11 15.24
C PHE A 247 2.59 -2.00 15.10
N VAL A 248 1.30 -2.36 15.13
CA VAL A 248 0.17 -1.42 15.14
C VAL A 248 -0.34 -1.25 16.57
N MET A 249 -0.58 -0.02 16.99
CA MET A 249 -1.27 0.27 18.26
C MET A 249 -2.72 -0.22 18.21
N LEU A 250 -3.11 -1.02 19.20
CA LEU A 250 -4.50 -1.43 19.41
C LEU A 250 -5.32 -0.30 20.04
N GLN A 251 -6.57 -0.12 19.62
CA GLN A 251 -7.45 0.97 20.10
C GLN A 251 -8.67 0.37 20.82
N PRO A 252 -8.64 0.20 22.16
CA PRO A 252 -9.67 -0.51 22.93
C PRO A 252 -11.10 -0.04 22.70
N ASP A 253 -11.32 1.25 22.44
CA ASP A 253 -12.62 1.86 22.18
C ASP A 253 -13.18 1.60 20.78
N THR A 254 -12.36 1.06 19.87
CA THR A 254 -12.72 0.76 18.48
C THR A 254 -12.92 -0.73 18.20
N PHE A 255 -13.05 -1.55 19.25
CA PHE A 255 -13.33 -2.99 19.16
C PHE A 255 -14.69 -3.33 19.77
N GLN A 256 -15.26 -4.46 19.35
CA GLN A 256 -16.45 -5.04 19.97
C GLN A 256 -16.05 -6.12 21.00
N TYR A 257 -16.77 -6.10 22.12
CA TYR A 257 -16.63 -7.03 23.25
C TYR A 257 -17.98 -7.70 23.53
N SER A 258 -17.98 -8.71 24.41
CA SER A 258 -19.19 -9.41 24.85
C SER A 258 -19.58 -8.97 26.27
N ASP A 259 -20.85 -9.14 26.64
CA ASP A 259 -21.30 -8.99 28.03
C ASP A 259 -20.93 -10.22 28.91
N MET A 260 -20.32 -11.24 28.33
CA MET A 260 -19.85 -12.44 29.05
C MET A 260 -18.53 -12.18 29.80
N SER A 261 -18.45 -12.71 31.03
CA SER A 261 -17.25 -12.69 31.87
C SER A 261 -16.02 -13.18 31.11
N ASN A 262 -14.88 -12.51 31.33
CA ASN A 262 -13.61 -12.71 30.64
C ASN A 262 -13.57 -12.16 29.20
N TYR A 263 -14.70 -11.69 28.65
CA TYR A 263 -14.80 -11.15 27.29
C TYR A 263 -15.39 -9.72 27.25
N THR A 264 -15.56 -9.08 28.42
CA THR A 264 -16.01 -7.69 28.51
C THR A 264 -14.86 -6.71 28.23
N TYR A 265 -15.18 -5.47 27.87
CA TYR A 265 -14.19 -4.38 27.79
C TYR A 265 -13.37 -4.26 29.09
N ALA A 266 -13.99 -4.48 30.26
CA ALA A 266 -13.32 -4.36 31.56
C ALA A 266 -12.31 -5.51 31.81
N ASP A 267 -12.58 -6.71 31.29
CA ASP A 267 -11.65 -7.84 31.35
C ASP A 267 -10.48 -7.67 30.35
N GLN A 268 -10.77 -7.09 29.19
CA GLN A 268 -9.88 -7.10 28.02
C GLN A 268 -9.00 -5.85 27.88
N ALA A 269 -9.48 -4.67 28.27
CA ALA A 269 -8.72 -3.43 28.19
C ALA A 269 -7.38 -3.44 28.96
N PRO A 270 -7.24 -4.08 30.15
CA PRO A 270 -5.95 -4.22 30.83
C PRO A 270 -4.93 -5.02 30.01
N ASN A 271 -5.37 -6.05 29.29
CA ASN A 271 -4.50 -6.90 28.48
C ASN A 271 -4.09 -6.16 27.20
N ILE A 272 -5.02 -5.46 26.54
CA ILE A 272 -4.73 -4.60 25.39
C ILE A 272 -3.77 -3.46 25.78
N GLN A 273 -3.88 -2.91 27.00
CA GLN A 273 -2.92 -1.94 27.56
C GLN A 273 -1.52 -2.54 27.74
N ALA A 274 -1.41 -3.78 28.21
CA ALA A 274 -0.11 -4.47 28.31
C ALA A 274 0.48 -4.80 26.92
N ILE A 275 -0.34 -5.15 25.93
CA ILE A 275 0.12 -5.30 24.53
C ILE A 275 0.61 -3.96 23.98
N ASN A 276 -0.12 -2.86 24.19
CA ASN A 276 0.30 -1.52 23.76
C ASN A 276 1.58 -1.03 24.46
N GLN A 277 1.90 -1.51 25.68
CA GLN A 277 3.22 -1.30 26.29
C GLN A 277 4.31 -2.04 25.49
N LEU A 278 4.12 -3.31 25.13
CA LEU A 278 5.08 -4.05 24.29
C LEU A 278 5.27 -3.43 22.90
N VAL A 279 4.21 -2.87 22.32
CA VAL A 279 4.27 -2.08 21.08
C VAL A 279 5.11 -0.82 21.28
N TYR A 280 4.88 -0.04 22.35
CA TYR A 280 5.67 1.15 22.65
C TYR A 280 7.15 0.83 22.89
N ASP A 281 7.45 -0.19 23.69
CA ASP A 281 8.81 -0.68 23.93
C ASP A 281 9.54 -0.97 22.61
N SER A 282 8.87 -1.63 21.66
CA SER A 282 9.43 -1.92 20.33
C SER A 282 9.71 -0.65 19.52
N TYR A 283 8.86 0.38 19.61
CA TYR A 283 9.10 1.66 18.94
C TYR A 283 10.33 2.36 19.52
N VAL A 284 10.52 2.33 20.85
CA VAL A 284 11.69 2.92 21.52
C VAL A 284 12.98 2.25 21.04
N GLU A 285 12.98 0.93 20.87
CA GLU A 285 14.12 0.19 20.34
C GLU A 285 14.35 0.44 18.84
N ALA A 286 13.30 0.37 18.01
CA ALA A 286 13.40 0.63 16.57
C ALA A 286 13.90 2.05 16.24
N GLY A 287 13.57 3.03 17.09
CA GLY A 287 14.08 4.40 16.96
C GLY A 287 15.55 4.61 17.36
N GLN A 288 16.24 3.60 17.90
CA GLN A 288 17.70 3.69 18.10
C GLN A 288 18.47 3.64 16.77
N TYR A 289 17.83 3.26 15.65
CA TYR A 289 18.44 3.25 14.33
C TYR A 289 18.43 4.67 13.72
N GLN A 290 19.60 5.31 13.75
CA GLN A 290 19.81 6.73 13.39
C GLN A 290 20.37 6.93 11.96
N ASP A 291 20.38 5.89 11.13
CA ASP A 291 20.70 6.03 9.72
C ASP A 291 19.64 6.85 8.98
N ILE A 292 20.07 7.75 8.10
CA ILE A 292 19.19 8.64 7.32
C ILE A 292 18.13 7.79 6.64
N GLY A 293 16.84 8.02 6.84
CA GLY A 293 15.80 7.20 6.20
C GLY A 293 15.37 5.93 6.95
N SER A 294 15.98 5.58 8.09
CA SER A 294 15.31 4.72 9.07
C SER A 294 13.98 5.30 9.51
N TRP A 295 13.07 4.43 9.96
CA TRP A 295 11.77 4.83 10.48
C TRP A 295 11.85 5.87 11.61
N ASN A 296 10.94 6.83 11.62
CA ASN A 296 10.85 7.83 12.69
C ASN A 296 9.75 7.45 13.69
N ASN A 297 10.13 7.25 14.95
CA ASN A 297 9.22 6.73 15.97
C ASN A 297 8.45 7.81 16.75
N GLU A 298 8.65 9.11 16.51
CA GLU A 298 8.21 10.17 17.41
C GLU A 298 6.68 10.25 17.54
N PHE A 299 5.97 10.37 16.42
CA PHE A 299 4.51 10.46 16.46
C PHE A 299 3.84 9.14 16.85
N ALA A 300 4.45 8.00 16.50
CA ALA A 300 3.96 6.69 16.91
C ALA A 300 3.97 6.52 18.44
N LYS A 301 5.01 7.05 19.11
CA LYS A 301 5.07 7.16 20.58
C LYS A 301 4.06 8.18 21.13
N GLU A 302 4.01 9.42 20.61
CA GLU A 302 3.06 10.44 21.08
C GLU A 302 1.61 9.92 21.00
N ARG A 303 1.26 9.20 19.94
CA ARG A 303 -0.08 8.62 19.78
C ARG A 303 -0.44 7.62 20.89
N ILE A 304 0.48 6.74 21.29
CA ILE A 304 0.22 5.81 22.41
C ILE A 304 0.19 6.57 23.74
N GLU A 305 1.17 7.45 23.98
CA GLU A 305 1.25 8.27 25.19
C GLU A 305 0.01 9.13 25.40
N ALA A 306 -0.50 9.80 24.36
CA ALA A 306 -1.70 10.62 24.42
C ALA A 306 -2.97 9.81 24.66
N ALA A 307 -3.01 8.53 24.29
CA ALA A 307 -4.17 7.67 24.45
C ALA A 307 -4.25 6.98 25.83
N TYR A 308 -3.25 7.16 26.69
CA TYR A 308 -3.19 6.55 28.03
C TYR A 308 -2.81 7.56 29.12
N GLN A 309 -3.25 7.29 30.35
CA GLN A 309 -2.65 7.92 31.53
C GLN A 309 -1.26 7.32 31.77
N VAL A 310 -0.23 8.02 31.30
CA VAL A 310 1.18 7.66 31.46
C VAL A 310 1.65 7.94 32.89
N LYS A 311 2.44 7.00 33.43
CA LYS A 311 3.26 7.17 34.64
C LYS A 311 4.71 6.86 34.29
N THR A 312 5.64 7.15 35.20
CA THR A 312 7.06 6.77 35.05
C THR A 312 7.38 5.64 36.04
N ASN A 313 8.12 4.63 35.61
CA ASN A 313 8.66 3.59 36.51
C ASN A 313 9.94 4.07 37.22
N ASP A 314 10.48 3.24 38.13
CA ASP A 314 11.70 3.55 38.89
C ASP A 314 12.97 3.70 38.01
N GLU A 315 12.91 3.28 36.74
CA GLU A 315 14.00 3.34 35.75
C GLU A 315 13.91 4.58 34.85
N GLY A 316 12.84 5.36 34.94
CA GLY A 316 12.59 6.53 34.09
C GLY A 316 11.74 6.25 32.83
N SER A 317 11.29 5.01 32.62
CA SER A 317 10.51 4.60 31.45
C SER A 317 9.00 4.85 31.62
N PRO A 318 8.26 5.19 30.55
CA PRO A 318 6.81 5.38 30.62
C PRO A 318 6.07 4.04 30.76
N VAL A 319 5.06 4.03 31.64
CA VAL A 319 4.16 2.90 31.89
C VAL A 319 2.72 3.36 31.78
N PHE A 320 1.94 2.71 30.91
CA PHE A 320 0.52 3.02 30.72
C PHE A 320 -0.33 2.47 31.86
N SER A 321 -1.33 3.25 32.32
CA SER A 321 -2.12 2.89 33.50
C SER A 321 -3.64 2.91 33.35
N ALA A 322 -4.21 3.73 32.46
CA ALA A 322 -5.63 3.70 32.11
C ALA A 322 -5.85 4.27 30.70
N TYR A 323 -6.69 3.65 29.87
CA TYR A 323 -7.00 4.14 28.52
C TYR A 323 -7.87 5.41 28.56
N CYS A 324 -7.66 6.31 27.59
CA CYS A 324 -8.42 7.54 27.42
C CYS A 324 -8.97 7.64 25.98
N PRO A 325 -10.25 7.28 25.73
CA PRO A 325 -10.82 7.30 24.38
C PRO A 325 -10.90 8.71 23.80
N ASP A 326 -11.26 9.70 24.62
CA ASP A 326 -11.49 11.09 24.24
C ASP A 326 -10.21 11.95 24.25
N CYS A 327 -9.04 11.38 24.57
CA CYS A 327 -7.79 12.15 24.61
C CYS A 327 -7.27 12.45 23.19
N ILE A 328 -6.77 13.67 23.02
CA ILE A 328 -6.29 14.22 21.75
C ILE A 328 -4.81 14.63 21.90
N PRO A 329 -3.91 14.22 20.99
CA PRO A 329 -2.49 14.61 21.02
C PRO A 329 -2.28 16.13 20.97
N SER A 330 -1.11 16.59 21.41
CA SER A 330 -0.79 18.02 21.49
C SER A 330 -0.86 18.72 20.11
N GLY A 331 -0.49 17.97 19.06
CA GLY A 331 -0.61 18.38 17.66
C GLY A 331 -2.05 18.64 17.18
N TRP A 332 -3.09 18.22 17.90
CA TRP A 332 -4.49 18.24 17.43
C TRP A 332 -5.51 18.95 18.34
N GLN A 333 -5.12 19.31 19.56
CA GLN A 333 -5.96 20.10 20.47
C GLN A 333 -6.30 21.49 19.89
N GLN A 334 -7.48 22.02 20.21
CA GLN A 334 -7.93 23.34 19.77
C GLN A 334 -7.10 24.46 20.43
N ASN A 335 -6.75 25.49 19.65
CA ASN A 335 -6.14 26.72 20.15
C ASN A 335 -6.55 27.92 19.28
N ASP A 336 -6.11 29.12 19.65
CA ASP A 336 -6.44 30.41 19.02
C ASP A 336 -5.99 30.55 17.54
N THR A 337 -5.11 29.68 17.04
CA THR A 337 -4.59 29.72 15.66
C THR A 337 -5.10 28.60 14.76
N ARG A 338 -5.69 27.55 15.34
CA ARG A 338 -6.32 26.43 14.62
C ARG A 338 -7.79 26.78 14.31
N PRO A 339 -8.34 26.38 13.15
CA PRO A 339 -9.76 26.57 12.85
C PRO A 339 -10.66 25.79 13.82
N GLU A 340 -11.92 26.19 13.92
CA GLU A 340 -12.91 25.49 14.74
C GLU A 340 -13.11 24.04 14.25
N GLY A 341 -13.15 23.09 15.18
CA GLY A 341 -13.46 21.69 14.87
C GLY A 341 -12.26 20.83 14.50
N VAL A 342 -11.02 21.32 14.67
CA VAL A 342 -9.80 20.51 14.50
C VAL A 342 -9.81 19.22 15.36
N GLU A 343 -10.33 19.32 16.58
CA GLU A 343 -10.53 18.18 17.49
C GLU A 343 -11.59 17.19 16.98
N ARG A 344 -12.62 17.68 16.27
CA ARG A 344 -13.63 16.83 15.63
C ARG A 344 -13.06 16.12 14.41
N LEU A 345 -12.25 16.79 13.59
CA LEU A 345 -11.55 16.14 12.48
C LEU A 345 -10.67 15.00 13.01
N TYR A 346 -9.91 15.23 14.08
CA TYR A 346 -9.11 14.20 14.73
C TYR A 346 -9.96 13.02 15.24
N THR A 347 -10.98 13.29 16.06
CA THR A 347 -11.77 12.24 16.74
C THR A 347 -12.78 11.52 15.84
N GLN A 348 -13.37 12.20 14.85
CA GLN A 348 -14.46 11.67 14.01
C GLN A 348 -13.96 11.10 12.67
N VAL A 349 -12.77 11.49 12.21
CA VAL A 349 -12.15 11.00 10.96
C VAL A 349 -10.81 10.34 11.21
N LEU A 350 -9.82 11.08 11.72
CA LEU A 350 -8.42 10.62 11.66
C LEU A 350 -8.13 9.43 12.58
N LYS A 351 -8.50 9.52 13.87
CA LYS A 351 -8.34 8.44 14.86
C LYS A 351 -9.00 7.12 14.42
N PRO A 352 -10.30 7.10 14.00
CA PRO A 352 -10.94 5.86 13.59
C PRO A 352 -10.44 5.33 12.23
N HIS A 353 -10.20 6.19 11.23
CA HIS A 353 -10.08 5.75 9.83
C HIS A 353 -8.70 5.91 9.19
N CYS A 354 -7.82 6.77 9.72
CA CYS A 354 -6.54 7.10 9.08
C CYS A 354 -5.33 6.67 9.90
N LEU A 355 -5.30 6.95 11.20
CA LEU A 355 -4.09 6.83 12.01
C LEU A 355 -3.55 5.39 12.12
N GLY A 356 -4.40 4.36 11.96
CA GLY A 356 -4.02 2.95 12.05
C GLY A 356 -2.74 2.62 11.27
N CYS A 357 -2.69 3.00 9.98
CA CYS A 357 -1.49 2.92 9.16
C CYS A 357 -0.67 4.22 9.23
N HIS A 358 -1.32 5.39 9.18
CA HIS A 358 -0.60 6.65 8.96
C HIS A 358 0.30 7.09 10.11
N SER A 359 0.01 6.72 11.36
CA SER A 359 0.92 7.03 12.48
C SER A 359 2.20 6.18 12.49
N LEU A 360 2.30 5.18 11.61
CA LEU A 360 3.49 4.35 11.41
C LEU A 360 4.29 4.78 10.17
N LEU A 361 3.84 5.79 9.42
CA LEU A 361 4.58 6.32 8.27
C LEU A 361 5.59 7.38 8.72
N GLY A 362 6.67 7.52 7.96
CA GLY A 362 7.70 8.54 8.18
C GLY A 362 9.10 7.97 8.37
N THR A 363 10.11 8.78 8.09
CA THR A 363 11.52 8.43 8.26
C THR A 363 12.31 9.62 8.80
N ASN A 364 13.50 9.37 9.34
CA ASN A 364 14.38 10.41 9.84
C ASN A 364 14.86 11.36 8.71
N ALA A 365 14.90 10.89 7.47
CA ALA A 365 15.13 11.75 6.30
C ALA A 365 13.92 12.66 6.00
N ALA A 366 12.71 12.20 6.29
CA ALA A 366 11.49 12.95 6.00
C ALA A 366 11.27 14.12 6.97
N GLN A 367 11.57 13.97 8.27
CA GLN A 367 11.43 15.08 9.23
C GLN A 367 12.28 16.31 8.88
N GLU A 368 13.48 16.14 8.31
CA GLU A 368 14.30 17.27 7.88
C GLU A 368 13.81 17.93 6.57
N ARG A 369 13.07 17.20 5.70
CA ARG A 369 12.91 17.60 4.28
C ARG A 369 11.56 17.31 3.61
N ASP A 370 10.92 16.15 3.84
CA ASP A 370 9.71 15.75 3.12
C ASP A 370 8.43 16.22 3.85
N LYS A 371 7.82 17.31 3.39
CA LYS A 371 6.47 17.78 3.81
C LYS A 371 5.32 16.91 3.26
N ASN A 372 5.63 15.65 2.95
CA ASN A 372 4.99 14.89 1.87
C ASN A 372 4.56 13.48 2.30
N ILE A 373 4.87 13.10 3.53
CA ILE A 373 4.31 11.93 4.18
C ILE A 373 3.25 12.45 5.14
N ILE A 374 1.98 12.15 4.85
CA ILE A 374 0.86 12.51 5.72
C ILE A 374 0.82 11.57 6.93
N THR A 375 1.67 11.85 7.92
CA THR A 375 1.73 11.13 9.21
C THR A 375 0.59 11.52 10.16
N PHE A 376 0.00 12.70 9.95
CA PHE A 376 -0.90 13.39 10.88
C PHE A 376 -0.27 13.72 12.25
N SER A 377 1.04 13.99 12.32
CA SER A 377 1.69 14.37 13.59
C SER A 377 1.09 15.63 14.25
N SER A 378 0.70 16.63 13.45
CA SER A 378 -0.10 17.76 13.93
C SER A 378 -1.06 18.28 12.87
N TYR A 379 -1.99 19.12 13.31
CA TYR A 379 -2.85 19.91 12.43
C TYR A 379 -2.05 20.75 11.43
N GLU A 380 -0.94 21.36 11.84
CA GLU A 380 -0.10 22.18 10.95
C GLU A 380 0.57 21.35 9.87
N ALA A 381 1.02 20.13 10.21
CA ALA A 381 1.56 19.17 9.25
C ALA A 381 0.46 18.74 8.25
N PHE A 382 -0.72 18.39 8.76
CA PHE A 382 -1.88 18.05 7.93
C PHE A 382 -2.32 19.22 7.03
N ALA A 383 -2.50 20.43 7.56
CA ALA A 383 -2.96 21.59 6.81
C ALA A 383 -1.94 22.06 5.75
N THR A 384 -0.63 21.84 5.99
CA THR A 384 0.41 22.01 4.97
C THR A 384 0.20 21.03 3.82
N TYR A 385 -0.06 19.75 4.14
CA TYR A 385 -0.30 18.71 3.15
C TYR A 385 -1.66 18.82 2.44
N ALA A 386 -2.70 19.31 3.13
CA ALA A 386 -4.03 19.59 2.59
C ALA A 386 -4.10 20.92 1.82
N SER A 387 -2.98 21.32 1.20
CA SER A 387 -2.84 22.58 0.46
C SER A 387 -1.88 22.44 -0.73
N GLY A 388 -2.11 23.24 -1.78
CA GLY A 388 -1.28 23.23 -2.98
C GLY A 388 -1.31 21.89 -3.72
N LEU A 389 -0.17 21.47 -4.27
CA LEU A 389 -0.05 20.32 -5.18
C LEU A 389 -0.37 18.95 -4.54
N ASN A 390 -0.52 18.87 -3.22
CA ASN A 390 -0.95 17.66 -2.52
C ASN A 390 -2.49 17.57 -2.36
N VAL A 391 -3.24 18.64 -2.67
CA VAL A 391 -4.71 18.63 -2.71
C VAL A 391 -5.22 17.65 -3.76
N GLU A 392 -4.66 17.67 -4.97
CA GLU A 392 -5.06 16.74 -6.04
C GLU A 392 -4.86 15.29 -5.61
N LEU A 393 -3.76 14.97 -4.91
CA LEU A 393 -3.48 13.62 -4.43
C LEU A 393 -4.49 13.16 -3.37
N LEU A 394 -4.87 14.05 -2.45
CA LEU A 394 -5.90 13.78 -1.45
C LEU A 394 -7.28 13.58 -2.08
N THR A 395 -7.69 14.47 -2.99
CA THR A 395 -8.99 14.35 -3.67
C THR A 395 -9.02 13.13 -4.58
N ASP A 396 -7.90 12.78 -5.21
CA ASP A 396 -7.77 11.60 -6.06
C ASP A 396 -7.87 10.29 -5.28
N TYR A 397 -7.02 10.06 -4.29
CA TYR A 397 -6.97 8.77 -3.59
C TYR A 397 -8.20 8.51 -2.70
N ILE A 398 -8.74 9.55 -2.08
CA ILE A 398 -9.92 9.42 -1.20
C ILE A 398 -11.19 9.54 -2.04
N PHE A 399 -11.45 10.72 -2.62
CA PHE A 399 -12.78 11.06 -3.15
C PHE A 399 -13.03 10.58 -4.60
N LYS A 400 -11.99 10.50 -5.45
CA LYS A 400 -12.15 10.04 -6.85
C LYS A 400 -11.95 8.53 -6.99
N ARG A 401 -10.94 7.93 -6.33
CA ARG A 401 -10.63 6.48 -6.37
C ARG A 401 -11.39 5.64 -5.34
N GLY A 402 -11.69 6.17 -4.15
CA GLY A 402 -12.25 5.37 -3.05
C GLY A 402 -11.31 4.29 -2.50
N VAL A 403 -9.99 4.41 -2.67
CA VAL A 403 -8.98 3.43 -2.17
C VAL A 403 -8.52 3.75 -0.75
N MET A 404 -8.96 4.87 -0.18
CA MET A 404 -8.64 5.33 1.16
C MET A 404 -9.92 5.76 1.91
N PRO A 405 -10.15 5.31 3.16
CA PRO A 405 -9.34 4.41 3.99
C PRO A 405 -9.03 3.03 3.38
N ALA A 406 -7.84 2.49 3.66
CA ALA A 406 -7.36 1.26 3.00
C ALA A 406 -7.93 -0.06 3.58
N SER A 407 -8.74 -0.04 4.64
CA SER A 407 -9.46 -1.23 5.15
C SER A 407 -10.94 -1.17 4.77
N LEU A 408 -11.58 -2.33 4.64
CA LEU A 408 -13.01 -2.47 4.32
C LEU A 408 -13.88 -1.67 5.30
N ILE A 409 -13.86 -2.03 6.59
CA ILE A 409 -14.85 -1.48 7.53
C ILE A 409 -14.55 -0.01 7.83
N SER A 410 -13.28 0.42 7.78
CA SER A 410 -12.95 1.86 7.87
C SER A 410 -13.45 2.62 6.65
N ASN A 411 -13.33 2.07 5.43
CA ASN A 411 -13.82 2.71 4.21
C ASN A 411 -15.35 2.82 4.20
N ASP A 412 -16.05 1.71 4.41
CA ASP A 412 -17.51 1.65 4.48
C ASP A 412 -18.05 2.56 5.59
N SER A 413 -17.39 2.58 6.76
CA SER A 413 -17.75 3.46 7.86
C SER A 413 -17.47 4.94 7.53
N PHE A 414 -16.41 5.27 6.82
CA PHE A 414 -16.07 6.64 6.40
C PHE A 414 -17.04 7.19 5.35
N TRP A 415 -17.43 6.36 4.38
CA TRP A 415 -18.39 6.74 3.32
C TRP A 415 -19.86 6.61 3.72
N ASN A 416 -20.18 5.85 4.78
CA ASN A 416 -21.52 5.86 5.37
C ASN A 416 -21.85 7.24 5.95
N SER A 417 -22.80 7.93 5.31
CA SER A 417 -23.12 9.35 5.51
C SER A 417 -21.96 10.30 5.12
N PRO A 418 -21.68 10.47 3.80
CA PRO A 418 -20.51 11.22 3.31
C PRO A 418 -20.40 12.63 3.91
N GLU A 419 -21.51 13.37 3.94
CA GLU A 419 -21.62 14.72 4.49
C GLU A 419 -21.20 14.86 5.97
N GLN A 420 -21.10 13.76 6.73
CA GLN A 420 -20.64 13.80 8.12
C GLN A 420 -19.12 13.62 8.26
N LYS A 421 -18.54 12.64 7.56
CA LYS A 421 -17.12 12.23 7.74
C LYS A 421 -16.25 12.69 6.59
N ALA A 422 -16.60 12.31 5.36
CA ALA A 422 -15.93 12.80 4.16
C ALA A 422 -16.09 14.32 4.03
N GLY A 423 -17.24 14.88 4.41
CA GLY A 423 -17.46 16.33 4.47
C GLY A 423 -16.66 17.06 5.54
N LEU A 424 -16.50 16.45 6.72
CA LEU A 424 -15.64 17.00 7.76
C LEU A 424 -14.15 16.93 7.38
N LEU A 425 -13.74 16.01 6.51
CA LEU A 425 -12.40 16.03 5.92
C LEU A 425 -12.28 17.08 4.81
N ALA A 426 -13.24 17.10 3.87
CA ALA A 426 -13.28 18.02 2.74
C ALA A 426 -13.26 19.49 3.18
N SER A 427 -13.95 19.85 4.27
CA SER A 427 -13.97 21.22 4.80
C SER A 427 -12.62 21.74 5.31
N PHE A 428 -11.59 20.89 5.41
CA PHE A 428 -10.22 21.27 5.75
C PHE A 428 -9.23 21.10 4.57
N ILE A 429 -9.69 20.59 3.41
CA ILE A 429 -8.88 20.54 2.19
C ILE A 429 -9.03 21.87 1.47
N LYS A 430 -7.92 22.61 1.30
CA LYS A 430 -7.93 23.88 0.59
C LYS A 430 -8.24 23.66 -0.89
N GLU A 431 -9.09 24.50 -1.47
CA GLU A 431 -9.50 24.41 -2.89
C GLU A 431 -10.15 23.06 -3.28
N PHE A 432 -10.81 22.38 -2.34
CA PHE A 432 -11.60 21.16 -2.60
C PHE A 432 -12.72 21.40 -3.63
N ASP A 433 -12.77 20.55 -4.65
CA ASP A 433 -13.61 20.68 -5.84
C ASP A 433 -14.49 19.45 -6.16
N VAL A 434 -14.35 18.33 -5.42
CA VAL A 434 -15.04 17.06 -5.69
C VAL A 434 -16.48 17.07 -5.12
N ILE A 435 -17.27 18.00 -5.65
CA ILE A 435 -18.69 18.21 -5.36
C ILE A 435 -19.56 18.05 -6.61
N SER A 436 -20.78 17.60 -6.39
CA SER A 436 -21.85 17.55 -7.38
C SER A 436 -22.33 18.96 -7.79
N PRO A 437 -23.04 19.10 -8.92
CA PRO A 437 -23.73 20.35 -9.29
C PRO A 437 -24.77 20.84 -8.25
N GLN A 438 -25.14 20.00 -7.29
CA GLN A 438 -26.04 20.30 -6.17
C GLN A 438 -25.30 20.85 -4.93
N GLY A 439 -23.97 20.72 -4.88
CA GLY A 439 -23.12 21.11 -3.74
C GLY A 439 -22.91 19.99 -2.71
N GLU A 440 -23.49 18.81 -2.92
CA GLU A 440 -23.25 17.58 -2.13
C GLU A 440 -21.95 16.91 -2.60
N ILE A 441 -21.27 16.14 -1.74
CA ILE A 441 -19.98 15.53 -2.02
C ILE A 441 -20.13 14.36 -3.00
N THR A 442 -19.30 14.32 -4.04
CA THR A 442 -19.28 13.19 -4.98
C THR A 442 -18.66 11.97 -4.30
N THR A 443 -19.35 10.83 -4.36
CA THR A 443 -18.88 9.56 -3.80
C THR A 443 -18.18 8.69 -4.86
N PRO A 444 -17.19 7.86 -4.47
CA PRO A 444 -16.59 6.85 -5.34
C PRO A 444 -17.63 5.90 -5.97
N GLY A 445 -17.33 5.36 -7.16
CA GLY A 445 -18.24 4.55 -7.98
C GLY A 445 -18.91 5.31 -9.13
N SER A 446 -18.77 6.65 -9.17
CA SER A 446 -19.15 7.47 -10.32
C SER A 446 -18.02 7.48 -11.37
N ALA A 447 -18.33 7.32 -12.66
CA ALA A 447 -17.31 7.33 -13.72
C ALA A 447 -16.47 8.63 -13.68
N PHE A 448 -15.15 8.51 -13.73
CA PHE A 448 -14.23 9.65 -13.66
C PHE A 448 -13.16 9.55 -14.76
N ALA A 449 -13.31 10.36 -15.82
CA ALA A 449 -12.39 10.41 -16.95
C ALA A 449 -10.98 10.87 -16.53
N ARG A 450 -9.92 10.22 -17.02
CA ARG A 450 -8.52 10.64 -16.83
C ARG A 450 -7.72 10.43 -18.13
N PRO A 451 -7.69 11.43 -19.04
CA PRO A 451 -7.00 11.33 -20.33
C PRO A 451 -5.50 11.68 -20.29
N GLY A 452 -4.92 11.88 -19.10
CA GLY A 452 -3.61 12.50 -18.90
C GLY A 452 -3.65 14.04 -19.07
N GLY A 453 -2.49 14.69 -18.88
CA GLY A 453 -2.36 16.15 -18.95
C GLY A 453 -1.95 16.68 -20.32
N ASP A 454 -1.78 18.00 -20.41
CA ASP A 454 -1.26 18.69 -21.59
C ASP A 454 0.14 18.19 -21.96
N ARG A 455 0.37 17.92 -23.25
CA ARG A 455 1.59 17.20 -23.69
C ARG A 455 2.00 17.45 -25.14
N ARG A 456 3.31 17.37 -25.38
CA ARG A 456 3.95 17.48 -26.70
C ARG A 456 4.33 16.10 -27.23
N GLN A 457 3.78 15.68 -28.36
CA GLN A 457 4.03 14.34 -28.96
C GLN A 457 4.03 14.38 -30.51
N PRO A 458 4.75 13.47 -31.20
CA PRO A 458 4.69 13.35 -32.66
C PRO A 458 3.41 12.64 -33.13
N SER A 459 2.99 12.93 -34.36
CA SER A 459 1.80 12.33 -35.00
C SER A 459 2.17 11.01 -35.69
N PRO A 460 1.38 9.92 -35.57
CA PRO A 460 0.12 9.80 -34.84
C PRO A 460 0.31 9.66 -33.32
N VAL A 461 -0.58 10.28 -32.55
CA VAL A 461 -0.56 10.21 -31.07
C VAL A 461 -1.54 9.13 -30.61
N GLN A 462 -1.02 8.12 -29.92
CA GLN A 462 -1.85 7.17 -29.18
C GLN A 462 -2.33 7.82 -27.89
N LEU A 463 -3.63 8.07 -27.78
CA LEU A 463 -4.25 8.54 -26.55
C LEU A 463 -4.57 7.34 -25.66
N ASP A 464 -4.72 7.61 -24.36
CA ASP A 464 -5.02 6.59 -23.36
C ASP A 464 -5.92 7.19 -22.27
N GLY A 465 -7.00 6.50 -21.98
CA GLY A 465 -7.97 6.81 -20.93
C GLY A 465 -8.14 5.65 -19.94
N ARG A 466 -7.30 4.62 -19.97
CA ARG A 466 -7.38 3.47 -19.04
C ARG A 466 -7.17 3.88 -17.57
N ALA A 467 -6.54 5.02 -17.31
CA ALA A 467 -6.49 5.63 -15.97
C ALA A 467 -7.85 6.15 -15.45
N SER A 468 -8.94 6.07 -16.22
CA SER A 468 -10.27 6.56 -15.83
C SER A 468 -10.97 5.60 -14.89
N TYR A 469 -11.39 6.08 -13.71
CA TYR A 469 -12.02 5.22 -12.70
C TYR A 469 -13.46 4.89 -13.05
N PHE A 470 -13.92 3.72 -12.60
CA PHE A 470 -15.31 3.28 -12.68
C PHE A 470 -15.87 3.41 -14.11
N SER A 471 -15.04 3.17 -15.12
CA SER A 471 -15.30 3.50 -16.51
C SER A 471 -15.46 2.24 -17.36
N THR A 472 -16.50 2.22 -18.19
CA THR A 472 -16.82 1.08 -19.10
C THR A 472 -17.15 1.54 -20.53
N GLY A 473 -17.49 2.83 -20.70
CA GLY A 473 -17.60 3.50 -21.99
C GLY A 473 -16.72 4.75 -22.03
N TYR A 474 -16.25 5.08 -23.24
CA TYR A 474 -15.37 6.22 -23.50
C TYR A 474 -15.95 7.05 -24.66
N GLN A 475 -15.81 8.38 -24.58
CA GLN A 475 -16.24 9.31 -25.62
C GLN A 475 -15.21 10.43 -25.74
N TRP A 476 -14.37 10.34 -26.78
CA TRP A 476 -13.33 11.31 -27.08
C TRP A 476 -13.80 12.28 -28.17
N GLN A 477 -13.54 13.57 -27.99
CA GLN A 477 -13.93 14.61 -28.92
C GLN A 477 -12.84 15.68 -29.04
N ILE A 478 -12.51 16.07 -30.27
CA ILE A 478 -11.73 17.29 -30.56
C ILE A 478 -12.65 18.50 -30.32
N THR A 479 -12.21 19.44 -29.48
CA THR A 479 -12.95 20.70 -29.20
C THR A 479 -12.37 21.89 -29.94
N SER A 480 -11.11 21.83 -30.37
CA SER A 480 -10.51 22.83 -31.24
C SER A 480 -11.11 22.77 -32.66
N SER A 481 -10.84 23.80 -33.46
CA SER A 481 -11.32 23.92 -34.84
C SER A 481 -10.27 23.57 -35.90
N ASP A 482 -9.21 22.84 -35.50
CA ASP A 482 -8.13 22.43 -36.40
C ASP A 482 -8.63 21.43 -37.47
N PRO A 483 -8.51 21.74 -38.77
CA PRO A 483 -9.04 20.90 -39.84
C PRO A 483 -8.14 19.70 -40.20
N SER A 484 -6.92 19.61 -39.65
CA SER A 484 -6.04 18.44 -39.79
C SER A 484 -6.34 17.35 -38.75
N ALA A 485 -6.95 17.74 -37.62
CA ALA A 485 -7.20 16.87 -36.49
C ALA A 485 -8.30 15.83 -36.76
N SER A 486 -7.98 14.55 -36.55
CA SER A 486 -8.93 13.44 -36.63
C SER A 486 -8.67 12.39 -35.55
N LEU A 487 -9.75 11.78 -35.03
CA LEU A 487 -9.69 10.66 -34.07
C LEU A 487 -10.15 9.36 -34.74
N GLN A 488 -9.43 8.28 -34.49
CA GLN A 488 -9.83 6.91 -34.85
C GLN A 488 -10.14 6.13 -33.56
N ASN A 489 -11.19 5.30 -33.58
CA ASN A 489 -11.68 4.51 -32.43
C ASN A 489 -12.05 5.37 -31.20
N ALA A 490 -12.64 6.56 -31.44
CA ALA A 490 -12.97 7.60 -30.45
C ALA A 490 -14.00 7.19 -29.36
N ASP A 491 -14.52 5.97 -29.44
CA ASP A 491 -15.41 5.28 -28.51
C ASP A 491 -14.68 4.26 -27.61
N THR A 492 -13.36 4.10 -27.77
CA THR A 492 -12.52 3.15 -27.02
C THR A 492 -11.65 3.82 -25.95
N ALA A 493 -11.08 3.03 -25.04
CA ALA A 493 -10.13 3.51 -24.04
C ALA A 493 -8.83 4.08 -24.64
N THR A 494 -8.47 3.69 -25.88
CA THR A 494 -7.18 4.00 -26.51
C THR A 494 -7.35 4.42 -27.98
N PRO A 495 -7.93 5.60 -28.28
CA PRO A 495 -8.07 6.09 -29.65
C PRO A 495 -6.76 6.68 -30.18
N THR A 496 -6.66 6.76 -31.50
CA THR A 496 -5.49 7.37 -32.16
C THR A 496 -5.86 8.75 -32.70
N LEU A 497 -5.12 9.78 -32.29
CA LEU A 497 -5.17 11.12 -32.85
C LEU A 497 -4.19 11.23 -34.03
N THR A 498 -4.63 11.87 -35.10
CA THR A 498 -3.78 12.35 -36.20
C THR A 498 -4.02 13.84 -36.39
N ALA A 499 -2.95 14.65 -36.47
CA ALA A 499 -2.99 16.03 -36.92
C ALA A 499 -1.65 16.41 -37.60
N ASP A 500 -1.61 17.58 -38.25
CA ASP A 500 -0.42 18.11 -38.92
C ASP A 500 0.62 18.65 -37.93
N ASP A 501 1.86 18.87 -38.40
CA ASP A 501 2.97 19.37 -37.59
C ASP A 501 2.73 20.80 -37.07
N GLY A 502 2.90 21.01 -35.76
CA GLY A 502 2.62 22.28 -35.10
C GLY A 502 1.15 22.54 -34.75
N ALA A 503 0.25 21.56 -34.94
CA ALA A 503 -1.15 21.69 -34.52
C ALA A 503 -1.29 21.66 -32.98
N GLU A 504 -2.14 22.55 -32.44
CA GLU A 504 -2.55 22.55 -31.03
C GLU A 504 -3.98 22.00 -30.93
N VAL A 505 -4.09 20.71 -30.59
CA VAL A 505 -5.38 20.00 -30.59
C VAL A 505 -5.95 19.96 -29.18
N GLU A 506 -6.92 20.83 -28.89
CA GLU A 506 -7.77 20.69 -27.71
C GLU A 506 -8.65 19.44 -27.85
N LEU A 507 -8.65 18.61 -26.81
CA LEU A 507 -9.43 17.38 -26.70
C LEU A 507 -10.25 17.38 -25.41
N GLN A 508 -11.35 16.64 -25.43
CA GLN A 508 -12.07 16.25 -24.22
C GLN A 508 -12.37 14.75 -24.19
N LEU A 509 -12.33 14.17 -23.00
CA LEU A 509 -12.80 12.82 -22.70
C LEU A 509 -13.99 12.90 -21.74
N VAL A 510 -15.08 12.23 -22.11
CA VAL A 510 -16.16 11.82 -21.20
C VAL A 510 -16.12 10.30 -21.08
N THR A 511 -16.30 9.79 -19.87
CA THR A 511 -16.42 8.34 -19.61
C THR A 511 -17.80 8.00 -19.06
N SER A 512 -18.17 6.72 -19.04
CA SER A 512 -19.47 6.30 -18.51
C SER A 512 -19.52 4.89 -17.94
N ASN A 513 -20.53 4.66 -17.10
CA ASN A 513 -20.87 3.38 -16.49
C ASN A 513 -22.37 3.27 -16.20
N SER A 514 -22.77 2.33 -15.34
CA SER A 514 -24.16 2.12 -14.92
C SER A 514 -24.76 3.22 -14.03
N THR A 515 -23.95 4.10 -13.44
CA THR A 515 -24.43 5.23 -12.61
C THR A 515 -24.57 6.53 -13.41
N GLY A 516 -23.74 6.73 -14.45
CA GLY A 516 -23.90 7.85 -15.37
C GLY A 516 -22.69 8.09 -16.28
N ASN A 517 -22.57 9.34 -16.75
CA ASN A 517 -21.39 9.85 -17.42
C ASN A 517 -20.53 10.65 -16.43
N SER A 518 -19.21 10.71 -16.67
CA SER A 518 -18.31 11.65 -15.99
C SER A 518 -18.56 13.08 -16.44
N GLU A 519 -18.11 14.06 -15.66
CA GLU A 519 -17.83 15.40 -16.19
C GLU A 519 -16.73 15.32 -17.27
N PRO A 520 -16.73 16.21 -18.29
CA PRO A 520 -15.72 16.19 -19.35
C PRO A 520 -14.36 16.68 -18.83
N GLN A 521 -13.33 15.84 -18.92
CA GLN A 521 -11.94 16.29 -18.72
C GLN A 521 -11.35 16.80 -20.03
N ARG A 522 -10.63 17.92 -19.97
CA ARG A 522 -10.03 18.59 -21.14
C ARG A 522 -8.52 18.68 -21.02
N PHE A 523 -7.84 18.58 -22.15
CA PHE A 523 -6.39 18.67 -22.27
C PHE A 523 -5.98 19.03 -23.71
N THR A 524 -4.75 19.47 -23.88
CA THR A 524 -4.18 19.92 -25.16
C THR A 524 -3.07 18.97 -25.59
N VAL A 525 -3.08 18.56 -26.86
CA VAL A 525 -1.95 17.87 -27.49
C VAL A 525 -1.31 18.79 -28.53
N THR A 526 -0.08 19.21 -28.28
CA THR A 526 0.75 19.89 -29.27
C THR A 526 1.44 18.84 -30.13
N ILE A 527 1.16 18.83 -31.44
CA ILE A 527 1.88 17.97 -32.38
C ILE A 527 3.26 18.57 -32.66
N ASP A 528 4.29 17.81 -32.36
CA ASP A 528 5.67 18.14 -32.70
C ASP A 528 6.36 16.89 -33.25
N ASN A 529 6.52 16.81 -34.56
CA ASN A 529 7.17 15.67 -35.22
C ASN A 529 8.70 15.70 -35.11
N SER A 530 9.28 16.74 -34.48
CA SER A 530 10.69 16.76 -34.07
C SER A 530 10.91 16.22 -32.65
N ALA A 531 9.85 16.19 -31.81
CA ALA A 531 9.89 15.67 -30.44
C ALA A 531 9.99 14.13 -30.42
N ALA A 532 11.21 13.61 -30.53
CA ALA A 532 11.48 12.18 -30.54
C ALA A 532 10.92 11.46 -29.30
N ILE A 533 10.35 10.27 -29.53
CA ILE A 533 10.01 9.30 -28.47
C ILE A 533 11.28 8.49 -28.17
N PRO A 534 11.78 8.47 -26.92
CA PRO A 534 12.95 7.67 -26.56
C PRO A 534 12.68 6.16 -26.71
N THR A 535 13.61 5.46 -27.35
CA THR A 535 13.47 4.05 -27.76
C THR A 535 14.18 3.06 -26.83
N SER A 536 14.86 3.55 -25.80
CA SER A 536 15.57 2.77 -24.78
C SER A 536 15.79 3.60 -23.50
N PHE A 537 16.04 2.94 -22.38
CA PHE A 537 16.34 3.58 -21.12
C PHE A 537 17.71 4.28 -21.13
N GLN A 538 18.66 3.81 -21.96
CA GLN A 538 19.97 4.47 -22.15
C GLN A 538 19.82 5.95 -22.52
N GLN A 539 18.85 6.30 -23.37
CA GLN A 539 18.58 7.69 -23.75
C GLN A 539 18.05 8.53 -22.58
N ILE A 540 17.13 7.98 -21.77
CA ILE A 540 16.64 8.66 -20.55
C ILE A 540 17.76 8.80 -19.50
N TYR A 541 18.62 7.80 -19.39
CA TYR A 541 19.77 7.86 -18.48
C TYR A 541 20.75 8.96 -18.89
N ASP A 542 21.22 8.96 -20.13
CA ASP A 542 22.24 9.91 -20.61
C ASP A 542 21.70 11.34 -20.78
N GLU A 543 20.46 11.50 -21.26
CA GLU A 543 19.88 12.80 -21.63
C GLU A 543 18.96 13.43 -20.57
N VAL A 544 18.76 12.78 -19.41
CA VAL A 544 17.95 13.33 -18.31
C VAL A 544 18.53 13.03 -16.93
N LEU A 545 18.74 11.76 -16.58
CA LEU A 545 19.12 11.38 -15.20
C LEU A 545 20.58 11.73 -14.85
N ASN A 546 21.47 11.51 -15.82
CA ASN A 546 22.91 11.74 -15.69
C ASN A 546 23.39 12.99 -16.44
N GLU A 547 22.56 13.57 -17.31
CA GLU A 547 22.90 14.80 -18.04
C GLU A 547 23.26 15.92 -17.06
N GLY A 548 24.45 16.53 -17.20
CA GLY A 548 24.91 17.59 -16.29
C GLY A 548 25.00 17.18 -14.80
N GLN A 549 24.93 15.88 -14.50
CA GLN A 549 24.73 15.30 -13.17
C GLN A 549 23.38 15.64 -12.49
N ARG A 550 22.36 16.06 -13.27
CA ARG A 550 21.05 16.59 -12.82
C ARG A 550 20.43 15.81 -11.66
N CYS A 551 20.39 14.48 -11.74
CA CYS A 551 19.92 13.62 -10.64
C CYS A 551 21.08 12.84 -9.98
N THR A 552 22.10 12.43 -10.74
CA THR A 552 23.20 11.59 -10.22
C THR A 552 24.08 12.26 -9.15
N VAL A 553 24.08 13.60 -9.04
CA VAL A 553 24.83 14.31 -7.98
C VAL A 553 24.32 14.03 -6.56
N CYS A 554 23.02 13.77 -6.38
CA CYS A 554 22.42 13.39 -5.10
C CYS A 554 22.11 11.89 -5.02
N HIS A 555 21.73 11.27 -6.14
CA HIS A 555 21.38 9.85 -6.23
C HIS A 555 22.61 8.95 -6.47
N GLN A 556 23.62 9.08 -5.61
CA GLN A 556 24.86 8.28 -5.62
C GLN A 556 25.12 7.66 -4.24
N SER A 557 25.72 6.46 -4.21
CA SER A 557 25.85 5.61 -3.01
C SER A 557 26.52 6.27 -1.79
N ASN A 558 27.36 7.27 -2.05
CA ASN A 558 28.19 7.97 -1.05
C ASN A 558 27.60 9.31 -0.56
N TYR A 559 26.52 9.83 -1.16
CA TYR A 559 25.95 11.14 -0.81
C TYR A 559 25.01 11.06 0.39
N ALA A 560 24.14 10.06 0.40
CA ALA A 560 23.39 9.62 1.57
C ALA A 560 23.22 8.09 1.52
N SER A 561 23.39 7.43 2.66
CA SER A 561 23.51 5.97 2.79
C SER A 561 22.22 5.17 2.50
N ASN A 562 21.09 5.86 2.27
CA ASN A 562 19.77 5.30 2.03
C ASN A 562 18.95 6.21 1.09
N MET A 563 19.51 6.63 -0.05
CA MET A 563 18.67 7.25 -1.10
C MET A 563 17.73 6.15 -1.64
N PRO A 564 16.40 6.36 -1.71
CA PRO A 564 15.46 5.30 -2.13
C PRO A 564 15.71 4.76 -3.55
N VAL A 565 16.47 5.49 -4.36
CA VAL A 565 17.06 5.02 -5.60
C VAL A 565 18.43 5.68 -5.78
N TYR A 566 19.39 4.91 -6.25
CA TYR A 566 20.65 5.40 -6.80
C TYR A 566 20.55 5.40 -8.33
N TYR A 567 21.06 6.43 -9.00
CA TYR A 567 21.10 6.48 -10.47
C TYR A 567 22.47 6.13 -11.04
N LEU A 568 23.57 6.30 -10.30
CA LEU A 568 24.89 5.92 -10.82
C LEU A 568 24.99 4.43 -11.19
N VAL A 569 25.60 4.21 -12.35
CA VAL A 569 26.20 2.95 -12.80
C VAL A 569 27.63 2.91 -12.23
N GLU A 570 27.82 2.25 -11.09
CA GLU A 570 29.09 2.21 -10.37
C GLU A 570 29.38 0.83 -9.74
N GLY A 571 30.67 0.49 -9.61
CA GLY A 571 31.10 -0.82 -9.11
C GLY A 571 30.66 -1.96 -10.02
N GLU A 572 29.91 -2.91 -9.47
CA GLU A 572 29.32 -4.04 -10.22
C GLU A 572 27.95 -3.70 -10.85
N ARG A 573 27.31 -2.60 -10.42
CA ARG A 573 25.94 -2.25 -10.80
C ARG A 573 25.86 -1.80 -12.26
N GLN A 574 24.97 -2.42 -13.02
CA GLN A 574 24.77 -2.20 -14.45
C GLN A 574 23.58 -1.26 -14.72
N LEU A 575 23.51 -0.73 -15.94
CA LEU A 575 22.37 0.10 -16.37
C LEU A 575 21.02 -0.64 -16.30
N SER A 576 21.01 -1.97 -16.46
CA SER A 576 19.83 -2.82 -16.22
C SER A 576 19.25 -2.70 -14.82
N ASP A 577 20.11 -2.42 -13.84
CA ASP A 577 19.75 -2.40 -12.43
C ASP A 577 19.23 -1.02 -12.07
N VAL A 578 19.81 0.03 -12.68
CA VAL A 578 19.25 1.38 -12.69
C VAL A 578 17.88 1.39 -13.37
N TYR A 579 17.72 0.72 -14.53
CA TYR A 579 16.43 0.58 -15.21
C TYR A 579 15.37 -0.04 -14.30
N ARG A 580 15.68 -1.17 -13.63
CA ARG A 580 14.75 -1.78 -12.66
C ARG A 580 14.39 -0.82 -11.52
N SER A 581 15.36 -0.08 -10.97
CA SER A 581 15.10 0.94 -9.95
C SER A 581 14.26 2.13 -10.46
N VAL A 582 14.35 2.48 -11.74
CA VAL A 582 13.59 3.56 -12.39
C VAL A 582 12.19 3.11 -12.80
N LEU A 583 12.04 1.88 -13.31
CA LEU A 583 10.73 1.28 -13.59
C LEU A 583 9.92 1.13 -12.29
N ALA A 584 10.60 0.80 -11.18
CA ALA A 584 10.11 0.95 -9.80
C ALA A 584 9.93 2.43 -9.33
N ARG A 585 9.69 3.36 -10.26
CA ARG A 585 9.28 4.79 -10.09
C ARG A 585 8.34 5.27 -11.20
N VAL A 586 7.82 4.37 -12.05
CA VAL A 586 7.08 4.67 -13.29
C VAL A 586 5.74 3.96 -13.36
N ASP A 587 4.66 4.73 -13.42
CA ASP A 587 3.31 4.26 -13.72
C ASP A 587 3.11 4.25 -15.23
N LEU A 588 2.69 3.12 -15.80
CA LEU A 588 2.41 2.98 -17.25
C LEU A 588 0.93 3.21 -17.63
N VAL A 589 0.02 3.26 -16.65
CA VAL A 589 -1.41 3.54 -16.83
C VAL A 589 -1.67 5.03 -16.65
N GLU A 590 -1.04 5.64 -15.65
CA GLU A 590 -1.12 7.07 -15.34
C GLU A 590 0.29 7.73 -15.36
N PRO A 591 0.89 7.95 -16.55
CA PRO A 591 2.29 8.39 -16.71
C PRO A 591 2.70 9.57 -15.84
N GLU A 592 1.87 10.61 -15.79
CA GLU A 592 2.08 11.84 -15.01
C GLU A 592 2.14 11.60 -13.49
N ASN A 593 1.67 10.45 -12.98
CA ASN A 593 1.69 10.10 -11.56
C ASN A 593 2.97 9.37 -11.10
N SER A 594 3.79 8.96 -12.06
CA SER A 594 5.12 8.38 -11.82
C SER A 594 5.92 9.21 -10.81
N LEU A 595 6.44 8.58 -9.76
CA LEU A 595 7.36 9.25 -8.81
C LEU A 595 8.58 9.86 -9.53
N LEU A 596 9.01 9.26 -10.64
CA LEU A 596 10.08 9.75 -11.51
C LEU A 596 9.80 11.16 -12.06
N LEU A 597 8.54 11.51 -12.28
CA LEU A 597 8.10 12.84 -12.72
C LEU A 597 7.71 13.70 -11.51
N ARG A 598 6.73 13.25 -10.73
CA ARG A 598 6.09 14.04 -9.66
C ARG A 598 7.04 14.54 -8.58
N LYS A 599 8.08 13.76 -8.20
CA LYS A 599 9.02 14.20 -7.18
C LYS A 599 9.89 15.35 -7.71
N PRO A 600 10.76 15.16 -8.72
CA PRO A 600 11.66 16.23 -9.18
C PRO A 600 10.97 17.45 -9.82
N SER A 601 9.70 17.35 -10.23
CA SER A 601 8.89 18.47 -10.75
C SER A 601 8.23 19.34 -9.68
N ASN A 602 8.57 19.15 -8.39
CA ASN A 602 7.87 19.77 -7.28
C ASN A 602 8.83 19.93 -6.08
N ALA A 603 9.36 21.14 -5.86
CA ALA A 603 10.33 21.43 -4.79
C ALA A 603 9.83 21.09 -3.37
N PRO A 604 8.52 21.20 -3.03
CA PRO A 604 7.98 20.56 -1.84
C PRO A 604 8.17 19.04 -1.79
N LEU A 605 7.85 18.29 -2.86
CA LEU A 605 7.97 16.82 -2.93
C LEU A 605 9.42 16.31 -2.96
N HIS A 606 10.36 17.10 -3.51
CA HIS A 606 11.77 16.75 -3.64
C HIS A 606 12.62 17.61 -2.72
N GLY A 607 13.20 17.01 -1.66
CA GLY A 607 13.97 17.67 -0.59
C GLY A 607 15.28 18.38 -0.98
N GLY A 608 15.43 18.76 -2.25
CA GLY A 608 16.37 19.76 -2.77
C GLY A 608 15.58 20.91 -3.41
N GLU A 609 15.85 21.19 -4.69
CA GLU A 609 15.08 22.15 -5.51
C GLU A 609 14.24 21.40 -6.57
N GLU A 610 13.43 22.14 -7.34
CA GLU A 610 12.78 21.63 -8.54
C GLU A 610 13.83 21.42 -9.65
N VAL A 611 13.97 20.19 -10.15
CA VAL A 611 15.02 19.82 -11.13
C VAL A 611 14.47 19.23 -12.43
N LEU A 612 13.16 19.01 -12.51
CA LEU A 612 12.47 18.53 -13.70
C LEU A 612 11.09 19.22 -13.88
N PRO A 613 11.03 20.54 -14.17
CA PRO A 613 9.76 21.27 -14.30
C PRO A 613 8.82 20.67 -15.34
N ILE A 614 7.51 20.74 -15.13
CA ILE A 614 6.49 20.10 -15.99
C ILE A 614 6.57 20.56 -17.46
N ASP A 615 6.88 21.85 -17.66
CA ASP A 615 7.03 22.48 -18.97
C ASP A 615 8.42 22.24 -19.62
N SER A 616 9.32 21.51 -18.96
CA SER A 616 10.67 21.25 -19.47
C SER A 616 10.66 20.14 -20.53
N GLU A 617 11.55 20.26 -21.52
CA GLU A 617 11.67 19.24 -22.57
C GLU A 617 12.15 17.90 -22.00
N GLU A 618 12.86 17.90 -20.89
CA GLU A 618 13.31 16.68 -20.20
C GLU A 618 12.16 15.99 -19.46
N TYR A 619 11.25 16.75 -18.83
CA TYR A 619 10.00 16.19 -18.29
C TYR A 619 9.16 15.59 -19.42
N GLN A 620 8.96 16.32 -20.51
CA GLN A 620 8.20 15.86 -21.67
C GLN A 620 8.85 14.65 -22.35
N LYS A 621 10.19 14.58 -22.39
CA LYS A 621 10.96 13.42 -22.91
C LYS A 621 10.76 12.17 -22.04
N VAL A 622 10.82 12.29 -20.72
CA VAL A 622 10.51 11.18 -19.79
C VAL A 622 9.04 10.78 -19.93
N LEU A 623 8.11 11.73 -19.98
CA LEU A 623 6.68 11.46 -20.18
C LEU A 623 6.41 10.72 -21.50
N ARG A 624 7.08 11.08 -22.60
CA ARG A 624 7.00 10.36 -23.89
C ARG A 624 7.55 8.93 -23.80
N TRP A 625 8.65 8.71 -23.08
CA TRP A 625 9.22 7.37 -22.86
C TRP A 625 8.30 6.48 -22.02
N ILE A 626 7.73 7.02 -20.94
CA ILE A 626 6.74 6.32 -20.11
C ILE A 626 5.50 5.95 -20.94
N ARG A 627 4.94 6.92 -21.70
CA ARG A 627 3.81 6.70 -22.63
C ARG A 627 4.11 5.73 -23.78
N ALA A 628 5.37 5.41 -24.03
CA ALA A 628 5.80 4.38 -24.99
C ALA A 628 5.99 2.99 -24.34
N GLY A 629 5.60 2.82 -23.07
CA GLY A 629 5.78 1.57 -22.32
C GLY A 629 7.14 1.43 -21.61
N ALA A 630 7.82 2.56 -21.36
CA ALA A 630 9.15 2.62 -20.71
C ALA A 630 10.17 1.60 -21.27
N PRO A 631 10.44 1.60 -22.61
CA PRO A 631 11.33 0.63 -23.25
C PRO A 631 12.74 0.65 -22.65
N GLN A 632 13.30 -0.54 -22.45
CA GLN A 632 14.64 -0.78 -21.88
C GLN A 632 15.78 -0.36 -22.83
#